data_AF-A0A4V2MWZ4-F1
#
_entry.id   AF-A0A4V2MWZ4-F1
#
_cell.length_a   1.000
_cell.length_b   1.000
_cell.length_c   1.000
_cell.angle_alpha   90.00
_cell.angle_beta   90.00
_cell.angle_gamma   90.00
#
_symmetry.space_group_name_H-M   'P 1'
#
loop_
_entity.id
_entity.type
_entity.pdbx_description
1 polymer ?
#
loop_
_entity_poly.entity_id
_entity_poly.type
_entity_poly.pdbx_seq_one_letter_code
_entity_poly.pdbx_strand_id
1 'polypeptide(L)'
;MSVPTLSQNTTHPPLPPTSHTPPHLLHTPHHVRHDPQAFPTHHDWQASAQAKHRVVMAPLTRYRADDDHVHTDLGLEYYSQRASTPGTMLITEGTFISKRAGGDPHIPALETDAQLAAWKKITDAVHAKGSFIVAQLWALGRQADPQFIAQEGYQYIGASDIPLEGKNVSPWGFYGGMRMTDPKPQFSYIIQKIKENHPDLAYIHIVEPRISGISDRVAYVDESNDFIREIWAPRTLLSAGAYNRETGIKAAERGEIPVFGRCFISNPDLPVRLEKNIPLTPYDRSTFYAHNSPKGYIDYPFATTSSREH
;
A
#
# COMPACT_ATOMS: atom_id res chain seq x y z
N MET A 1 32.06 -64.36 -11.04
CA MET A 1 30.88 -65.16 -10.63
C MET A 1 30.88 -65.26 -9.11
N SER A 2 29.69 -65.34 -8.50
CA SER A 2 29.38 -65.72 -7.11
C SER A 2 30.45 -65.53 -6.01
N VAL A 3 30.20 -64.58 -5.10
CA VAL A 3 30.71 -64.61 -3.71
C VAL A 3 29.49 -64.74 -2.78
N PRO A 4 29.45 -65.71 -1.85
CA PRO A 4 28.25 -66.01 -1.07
C PRO A 4 28.05 -65.13 0.16
N THR A 5 26.87 -65.25 0.76
CA THR A 5 26.41 -64.52 1.94
C THR A 5 27.08 -64.96 3.25
N LEU A 6 27.16 -64.03 4.20
CA LEU A 6 27.34 -64.33 5.62
C LEU A 6 26.20 -63.67 6.40
N SER A 7 25.49 -64.46 7.20
CA SER A 7 24.48 -64.00 8.15
C SER A 7 25.08 -63.98 9.55
N GLN A 8 24.90 -62.89 10.29
CA GLN A 8 24.98 -62.88 11.74
C GLN A 8 23.80 -62.11 12.32
N ASN A 9 23.22 -62.67 13.37
CA ASN A 9 22.03 -62.18 14.03
C ASN A 9 22.38 -61.95 15.51
N THR A 10 22.34 -60.70 15.97
CA THR A 10 22.67 -60.33 17.35
C THR A 10 21.51 -59.56 17.97
N THR A 11 21.00 -60.07 19.08
CA THR A 11 19.80 -59.57 19.77
C THR A 11 20.07 -58.33 20.61
N HIS A 12 19.20 -57.32 20.53
CA HIS A 12 19.15 -56.22 21.48
C HIS A 12 18.08 -56.47 22.56
N PRO A 13 18.31 -56.02 23.81
CA PRO A 13 17.32 -56.13 24.89
C PRO A 13 16.17 -55.10 24.74
N PRO A 14 14.99 -55.35 25.34
CA PRO A 14 13.83 -54.46 25.23
C PRO A 14 13.99 -53.16 26.04
N LEU A 15 13.40 -52.08 25.52
CA LEU A 15 13.31 -50.79 26.21
C LEU A 15 12.16 -50.77 27.25
N PRO A 16 12.29 -50.02 28.36
CA PRO A 16 11.21 -49.84 29.32
C PRO A 16 10.10 -48.92 28.79
N PRO A 17 8.84 -49.08 29.25
CA PRO A 17 7.71 -48.29 28.76
C PRO A 17 7.75 -46.85 29.28
N THR A 18 7.69 -45.87 28.37
CA THR A 18 7.48 -44.46 28.70
C THR A 18 6.00 -44.16 28.93
N SER A 19 5.66 -43.56 30.07
CA SER A 19 4.28 -43.19 30.41
C SER A 19 3.74 -42.06 29.53
N HIS A 20 2.54 -42.23 28.97
CA HIS A 20 1.82 -41.14 28.32
C HIS A 20 1.31 -40.12 29.35
N THR A 21 1.71 -38.86 29.17
CA THR A 21 1.07 -37.69 29.80
C THR A 21 0.50 -36.82 28.67
N PRO A 22 -0.78 -36.41 28.72
CA PRO A 22 -1.36 -35.57 27.67
C PRO A 22 -0.76 -34.15 27.71
N PRO A 23 -0.63 -33.46 26.55
CA PRO A 23 -0.14 -32.09 26.52
C PRO A 23 -1.15 -31.14 27.18
N HIS A 24 -0.68 -30.38 28.18
CA HIS A 24 -1.53 -29.44 28.92
C HIS A 24 -1.87 -28.18 28.10
N LEU A 25 -3.14 -27.76 28.19
CA LEU A 25 -3.65 -26.50 27.65
C LEU A 25 -3.16 -25.29 28.45
N LEU A 26 -1.92 -24.83 28.23
CA LEU A 26 -1.46 -23.50 28.63
C LEU A 26 -0.57 -22.88 27.55
N HIS A 27 -1.15 -21.98 26.75
CA HIS A 27 -0.41 -21.12 25.84
C HIS A 27 0.17 -19.95 26.63
N THR A 28 1.45 -20.02 27.02
CA THR A 28 2.16 -18.87 27.58
C THR A 28 2.31 -17.80 26.51
N PRO A 29 1.74 -16.59 26.66
CA PRO A 29 1.91 -15.54 25.67
C PRO A 29 3.39 -15.15 25.61
N HIS A 30 3.96 -15.11 24.40
CA HIS A 30 5.31 -14.58 24.23
C HIS A 30 5.31 -13.11 24.62
N HIS A 31 6.03 -12.76 25.68
CA HIS A 31 6.34 -11.37 25.99
C HIS A 31 7.19 -10.79 24.86
N VAL A 32 6.54 -10.09 23.93
CA VAL A 32 7.21 -9.21 22.98
C VAL A 32 7.99 -8.18 23.80
N ARG A 33 9.32 -8.23 23.70
CA ARG A 33 10.16 -7.15 24.20
C ARG A 33 9.94 -5.96 23.29
N HIS A 34 9.21 -4.95 23.76
CA HIS A 34 9.24 -3.64 23.11
C HIS A 34 10.65 -3.07 23.22
N ASP A 35 11.40 -3.17 22.13
CA ASP A 35 12.58 -2.36 21.90
C ASP A 35 12.09 -0.93 21.57
N PRO A 36 12.47 0.11 22.36
CA PRO A 36 12.07 1.49 22.07
C PRO A 36 12.72 2.08 20.81
N GLN A 37 13.61 1.35 20.11
CA GLN A 37 14.11 1.70 18.78
C GLN A 37 13.43 0.91 17.63
N ALA A 38 12.54 -0.05 17.92
CA ALA A 38 11.80 -0.74 16.87
C ALA A 38 10.78 0.20 16.21
N PHE A 39 10.75 0.20 14.87
CA PHE A 39 9.70 0.89 14.13
C PHE A 39 8.31 0.33 14.48
N PRO A 40 7.26 1.17 14.60
CA PRO A 40 5.91 0.70 14.86
C PRO A 40 5.47 -0.32 13.80
N THR A 41 5.11 -1.52 14.23
CA THR A 41 4.68 -2.58 13.31
C THR A 41 3.27 -2.30 12.79
N HIS A 42 2.86 -3.02 11.75
CA HIS A 42 1.47 -3.00 11.31
C HIS A 42 0.49 -3.48 12.40
N HIS A 43 0.91 -4.33 13.36
CA HIS A 43 0.08 -4.69 14.51
C HIS A 43 -0.08 -3.51 15.48
N ASP A 44 0.98 -2.72 15.71
CA ASP A 44 0.90 -1.47 16.47
C ASP A 44 0.00 -0.45 15.75
N TRP A 45 0.03 -0.40 14.42
CA TRP A 45 -0.94 0.37 13.66
C TRP A 45 -2.37 -0.13 13.85
N GLN A 46 -2.68 -1.42 13.70
CA GLN A 46 -4.06 -1.89 13.89
C GLN A 46 -4.56 -1.68 15.33
N ALA A 47 -3.70 -1.90 16.34
CA ALA A 47 -4.03 -1.64 17.74
C ALA A 47 -4.28 -0.15 18.02
N SER A 48 -3.52 0.76 17.39
CA SER A 48 -3.71 2.21 17.55
C SER A 48 -4.78 2.82 16.61
N ALA A 49 -5.07 2.18 15.48
CA ALA A 49 -6.15 2.53 14.56
C ALA A 49 -7.53 2.11 15.08
N GLN A 50 -7.60 1.12 15.98
CA GLN A 50 -8.76 0.91 16.86
C GLN A 50 -8.98 2.08 17.83
N ALA A 51 -8.04 3.01 17.99
CA ALA A 51 -8.05 4.06 19.01
C ALA A 51 -7.94 5.53 18.50
N LYS A 52 -7.88 5.79 17.18
CA LYS A 52 -7.88 7.18 16.64
C LYS A 52 -8.82 7.41 15.44
N HIS A 53 -8.48 6.97 14.22
CA HIS A 53 -9.36 7.09 13.05
C HIS A 53 -9.02 6.10 11.92
N ARG A 54 -9.98 5.89 10.99
CA ARG A 54 -9.85 5.00 9.81
C ARG A 54 -9.66 5.77 8.50
N VAL A 55 -8.79 6.78 8.46
CA VAL A 55 -8.55 7.59 7.25
C VAL A 55 -7.12 7.35 6.77
N VAL A 56 -6.98 6.83 5.55
CA VAL A 56 -5.69 6.47 4.94
C VAL A 56 -5.46 7.30 3.67
N MET A 57 -4.23 7.79 3.47
CA MET A 57 -3.83 8.42 2.20
C MET A 57 -3.48 7.35 1.16
N ALA A 58 -4.08 7.47 -0.02
CA ALA A 58 -3.77 6.60 -1.15
C ALA A 58 -2.34 6.78 -1.67
N PRO A 59 -1.75 5.78 -2.33
CA PRO A 59 -0.57 6.00 -3.15
C PRO A 59 -0.88 6.98 -4.28
N LEU A 60 -0.07 8.01 -4.42
CA LEU A 60 -0.35 9.16 -5.29
C LEU A 60 0.93 9.70 -5.93
N THR A 61 1.38 9.11 -7.05
CA THR A 61 2.52 9.59 -7.87
C THR A 61 2.47 11.08 -8.17
N ARG A 62 3.50 11.85 -7.76
CA ARG A 62 3.52 13.33 -7.89
C ARG A 62 4.64 13.91 -8.75
N TYR A 63 5.66 13.14 -9.15
CA TYR A 63 6.79 13.62 -9.98
C TYR A 63 7.59 14.76 -9.30
N ARG A 64 7.96 14.60 -8.02
CA ARG A 64 8.74 15.59 -7.22
C ARG A 64 10.02 15.03 -6.56
N ALA A 65 10.46 13.83 -6.96
CA ALA A 65 11.87 13.48 -6.81
C ALA A 65 12.72 14.26 -7.83
N ASP A 66 14.04 14.26 -7.68
CA ASP A 66 14.98 14.79 -8.66
C ASP A 66 15.33 13.78 -9.76
N ASP A 67 16.28 14.12 -10.63
CA ASP A 67 16.74 13.30 -11.75
C ASP A 67 17.44 12.00 -11.30
N ASP A 68 17.97 11.95 -10.08
CA ASP A 68 18.55 10.75 -9.45
C ASP A 68 17.51 9.93 -8.67
N HIS A 69 16.22 10.25 -8.82
CA HIS A 69 15.09 9.64 -8.12
C HIS A 69 15.14 9.81 -6.59
N VAL A 70 15.88 10.81 -6.08
CA VAL A 70 15.97 11.15 -4.65
C VAL A 70 14.84 12.12 -4.27
N HIS A 71 14.26 11.95 -3.08
CA HIS A 71 13.23 12.87 -2.61
C HIS A 71 13.82 14.23 -2.18
N THR A 72 13.31 15.29 -2.80
CA THR A 72 13.59 16.69 -2.44
C THR A 72 12.87 17.11 -1.16
N ASP A 73 13.25 18.27 -0.58
CA ASP A 73 12.56 18.84 0.59
C ASP A 73 11.07 19.14 0.35
N LEU A 74 10.64 19.27 -0.92
CA LEU A 74 9.21 19.33 -1.28
C LEU A 74 8.47 18.05 -0.85
N GLY A 75 9.10 16.88 -0.99
CA GLY A 75 8.55 15.60 -0.54
C GLY A 75 8.50 15.49 0.98
N LEU A 76 9.55 15.97 1.67
CA LEU A 76 9.60 16.05 3.13
C LEU A 76 8.42 16.86 3.68
N GLU A 77 8.18 18.05 3.16
CA GLU A 77 7.04 18.88 3.56
C GLU A 77 5.70 18.25 3.15
N TYR A 78 5.57 17.69 1.94
CA TYR A 78 4.34 17.07 1.46
C TYR A 78 3.80 15.96 2.37
N TYR A 79 4.66 15.02 2.79
CA TYR A 79 4.27 13.97 3.72
C TYR A 79 4.12 14.50 5.16
N SER A 80 4.97 15.46 5.58
CA SER A 80 4.87 16.12 6.91
C SER A 80 3.55 16.88 7.12
N GLN A 81 3.00 17.47 6.07
CA GLN A 81 1.68 18.09 6.07
C GLN A 81 0.55 17.07 6.24
N ARG A 82 0.67 15.91 5.58
CA ARG A 82 -0.40 14.89 5.51
C ARG A 82 -0.38 13.93 6.70
N ALA A 83 0.74 13.89 7.42
CA ALA A 83 0.89 13.34 8.77
C ALA A 83 0.33 14.26 9.88
N SER A 84 -0.37 15.36 9.55
CA SER A 84 -0.84 16.37 10.52
C SER A 84 -1.83 15.87 11.58
N THR A 85 -2.55 14.77 11.32
CA THR A 85 -3.45 14.16 12.31
C THR A 85 -2.81 12.88 12.85
N PRO A 86 -2.40 12.83 14.14
CA PRO A 86 -1.76 11.65 14.71
C PRO A 86 -2.65 10.41 14.63
N GLY A 87 -2.11 9.30 14.13
CA GLY A 87 -2.85 8.08 13.79
C GLY A 87 -3.10 7.87 12.29
N THR A 88 -2.86 8.89 11.46
CA THR A 88 -2.99 8.76 10.00
C THR A 88 -1.99 7.74 9.45
N MET A 89 -2.44 6.83 8.59
CA MET A 89 -1.55 6.03 7.75
C MET A 89 -1.43 6.63 6.35
N LEU A 90 -0.19 6.81 5.90
CA LEU A 90 0.15 7.26 4.57
C LEU A 90 0.68 6.08 3.74
N ILE A 91 0.13 5.86 2.56
CA ILE A 91 0.80 5.03 1.55
C ILE A 91 1.59 5.98 0.66
N THR A 92 2.88 5.72 0.45
CA THR A 92 3.72 6.58 -0.42
C THR A 92 3.21 6.58 -1.86
N GLU A 93 3.66 7.55 -2.65
CA GLU A 93 3.66 7.35 -4.09
C GLU A 93 4.40 6.08 -4.54
N GLY A 94 4.06 5.59 -5.74
CA GLY A 94 4.72 4.44 -6.35
C GLY A 94 6.22 4.69 -6.45
N THR A 95 7.00 3.86 -5.77
CA THR A 95 8.42 4.06 -5.52
C THR A 95 9.21 2.93 -6.16
N PHE A 96 10.16 3.25 -7.04
CA PHE A 96 10.86 2.24 -7.81
C PHE A 96 11.80 1.39 -6.96
N ILE A 97 11.76 0.07 -7.16
CA ILE A 97 12.67 -0.89 -6.51
C ILE A 97 14.08 -0.91 -7.12
N SER A 98 14.27 -0.29 -8.29
CA SER A 98 15.54 -0.04 -8.98
C SER A 98 15.30 0.88 -10.17
N LYS A 99 16.32 1.60 -10.68
CA LYS A 99 16.27 2.34 -11.96
C LYS A 99 15.78 1.42 -13.10
N ARG A 100 16.26 0.17 -13.15
CA ARG A 100 15.81 -0.87 -14.10
C ARG A 100 14.30 -1.18 -14.02
N ALA A 101 13.70 -1.08 -12.84
CA ALA A 101 12.27 -1.30 -12.63
C ALA A 101 11.43 -0.04 -12.88
N GLY A 102 12.07 1.13 -12.98
CA GLY A 102 11.45 2.42 -13.26
C GLY A 102 11.10 2.62 -14.73
N GLY A 103 11.34 3.83 -15.23
CA GLY A 103 11.05 4.22 -16.60
C GLY A 103 10.12 5.42 -16.78
N ASP A 104 9.81 6.17 -15.71
CA ASP A 104 9.27 7.54 -15.77
C ASP A 104 10.19 8.44 -14.89
N PRO A 105 10.52 9.68 -15.29
CA PRO A 105 11.43 10.56 -14.53
C PRO A 105 10.76 11.20 -13.29
N HIS A 106 11.55 11.75 -12.36
CA HIS A 106 11.08 12.44 -11.14
C HIS A 106 10.20 11.60 -10.18
N ILE A 107 10.08 10.29 -10.39
CA ILE A 107 9.47 9.33 -9.47
C ILE A 107 10.52 8.89 -8.43
N PRO A 108 10.22 8.79 -7.13
CA PRO A 108 11.22 8.36 -6.15
C PRO A 108 11.58 6.87 -6.28
N ALA A 109 12.77 6.50 -5.81
CA ALA A 109 13.26 5.12 -5.76
C ALA A 109 13.78 4.71 -4.37
N LEU A 110 14.16 3.44 -4.20
CA LEU A 110 14.67 2.83 -2.95
C LEU A 110 15.93 1.96 -3.21
N GLU A 111 16.82 2.40 -4.11
CA GLU A 111 17.99 1.64 -4.57
C GLU A 111 19.32 2.18 -4.03
N THR A 112 19.48 3.50 -3.88
CA THR A 112 20.76 4.12 -3.48
C THR A 112 20.73 4.70 -2.06
N ASP A 113 21.89 4.82 -1.43
CA ASP A 113 22.03 5.42 -0.09
C ASP A 113 21.44 6.84 -0.01
N ALA A 114 21.55 7.62 -1.09
CA ALA A 114 20.97 8.97 -1.17
C ALA A 114 19.44 8.94 -1.15
N GLN A 115 18.84 8.03 -1.93
CA GLN A 115 17.39 7.81 -1.96
C GLN A 115 16.88 7.31 -0.58
N LEU A 116 17.57 6.33 0.01
CA LEU A 116 17.26 5.78 1.32
C LEU A 116 17.39 6.84 2.43
N ALA A 117 18.40 7.70 2.39
CA ALA A 117 18.58 8.80 3.34
C ALA A 117 17.48 9.88 3.20
N ALA A 118 17.06 10.21 1.97
CA ALA A 118 15.94 11.12 1.74
C ALA A 118 14.61 10.53 2.24
N TRP A 119 14.34 9.25 1.97
CA TRP A 119 13.20 8.54 2.53
C TRP A 119 13.22 8.49 4.06
N LYS A 120 14.39 8.30 4.69
CA LYS A 120 14.50 8.33 6.14
C LYS A 120 14.09 9.68 6.74
N LYS A 121 14.45 10.81 6.12
CA LYS A 121 13.95 12.13 6.57
C LYS A 121 12.42 12.19 6.57
N ILE A 122 11.80 11.66 5.51
CA ILE A 122 10.33 11.61 5.37
C ILE A 122 9.71 10.72 6.44
N THR A 123 10.22 9.50 6.64
CA THR A 123 9.64 8.57 7.63
C THR A 123 9.82 9.09 9.05
N ASP A 124 10.99 9.62 9.40
CA ASP A 124 11.26 10.24 10.71
C ASP A 124 10.30 11.41 10.99
N ALA A 125 10.05 12.29 10.00
CA ALA A 125 9.13 13.42 10.15
C ALA A 125 7.65 13.02 10.27
N VAL A 126 7.24 11.92 9.61
CA VAL A 126 5.89 11.34 9.76
C VAL A 126 5.72 10.67 11.13
N HIS A 127 6.70 9.89 11.57
CA HIS A 127 6.70 9.25 12.89
C HIS A 127 6.74 10.27 14.04
N ALA A 128 7.49 11.37 13.89
CA ALA A 128 7.52 12.47 14.86
C ALA A 128 6.17 13.16 15.08
N LYS A 129 5.22 13.02 14.14
CA LYS A 129 3.83 13.49 14.26
C LYS A 129 2.87 12.41 14.79
N GLY A 130 3.37 11.24 15.18
CA GLY A 130 2.56 10.10 15.61
C GLY A 130 1.69 9.52 14.50
N SER A 131 2.13 9.63 13.25
CA SER A 131 1.51 9.04 12.06
C SER A 131 2.40 7.92 11.49
N PHE A 132 1.85 7.13 10.57
CA PHE A 132 2.46 5.92 10.01
C PHE A 132 2.65 6.08 8.50
N ILE A 133 3.65 5.41 7.93
CA ILE A 133 3.90 5.44 6.47
C ILE A 133 4.38 4.09 5.94
N VAL A 134 3.87 3.70 4.76
CA VAL A 134 4.15 2.42 4.10
C VAL A 134 4.53 2.67 2.63
N ALA A 135 5.68 2.14 2.20
CA ALA A 135 6.17 2.30 0.83
C ALA A 135 5.36 1.47 -0.17
N GLN A 136 4.83 2.09 -1.23
CA GLN A 136 4.33 1.39 -2.41
C GLN A 136 5.52 1.02 -3.31
N LEU A 137 6.07 -0.19 -3.12
CA LEU A 137 7.08 -0.73 -4.02
C LEU A 137 6.51 -0.92 -5.43
N TRP A 138 7.21 -0.42 -6.45
CA TRP A 138 6.73 -0.36 -7.82
C TRP A 138 7.78 -0.82 -8.84
N ALA A 139 7.28 -1.46 -9.89
CA ALA A 139 7.99 -1.73 -11.14
C ALA A 139 7.00 -1.43 -12.28
N LEU A 140 7.40 -0.62 -13.27
CA LEU A 140 6.52 -0.22 -14.37
C LEU A 140 6.31 -1.34 -15.38
N GLY A 141 7.37 -2.09 -15.69
CA GLY A 141 7.41 -2.98 -16.85
C GLY A 141 6.98 -2.21 -18.11
N ARG A 142 6.01 -2.77 -18.86
CA ARG A 142 5.51 -2.15 -20.10
C ARG A 142 4.74 -0.82 -19.93
N GLN A 143 4.64 -0.27 -18.70
CA GLN A 143 4.13 1.09 -18.47
C GLN A 143 5.21 2.17 -18.58
N ALA A 144 6.49 1.77 -18.54
CA ALA A 144 7.65 2.65 -18.69
C ALA A 144 7.58 3.43 -20.00
N ASP A 145 8.09 4.66 -20.00
CA ASP A 145 8.42 5.35 -21.23
C ASP A 145 9.61 4.62 -21.92
N PRO A 146 9.44 4.09 -23.15
CA PRO A 146 10.49 3.32 -23.82
C PRO A 146 11.72 4.16 -24.19
N GLN A 147 11.61 5.49 -24.28
CA GLN A 147 12.74 6.37 -24.55
C GLN A 147 13.51 6.66 -23.25
N PHE A 148 12.81 6.95 -22.15
CA PHE A 148 13.46 7.23 -20.86
C PHE A 148 14.20 6.01 -20.31
N ILE A 149 13.56 4.82 -20.29
CA ILE A 149 14.23 3.61 -19.78
C ILE A 149 15.46 3.20 -20.60
N ALA A 150 15.46 3.53 -21.91
CA ALA A 150 16.61 3.32 -22.78
C ALA A 150 17.72 4.36 -22.60
N GLN A 151 17.39 5.60 -22.24
CA GLN A 151 18.36 6.64 -21.85
C GLN A 151 19.06 6.29 -20.54
N GLU A 152 18.34 5.69 -19.59
CA GLU A 152 18.86 5.07 -18.36
C GLU A 152 19.69 3.78 -18.62
N GLY A 153 19.83 3.35 -19.88
CA GLY A 153 20.65 2.20 -20.27
C GLY A 153 20.00 0.83 -20.05
N TYR A 154 18.70 0.76 -19.76
CA TYR A 154 17.98 -0.49 -19.50
C TYR A 154 17.06 -0.90 -20.67
N GLN A 155 16.84 -2.21 -20.78
CA GLN A 155 15.88 -2.76 -21.73
C GLN A 155 14.45 -2.46 -21.27
N TYR A 156 13.62 -1.91 -22.16
CA TYR A 156 12.16 -1.87 -22.00
C TYR A 156 11.59 -3.30 -21.98
N ILE A 157 10.88 -3.67 -20.91
CA ILE A 157 10.44 -5.06 -20.65
C ILE A 157 8.94 -5.16 -20.36
N GLY A 158 8.33 -6.27 -20.78
CA GLY A 158 6.94 -6.63 -20.50
C GLY A 158 6.76 -8.12 -20.30
N ALA A 159 5.56 -8.55 -19.91
CA ALA A 159 5.21 -9.98 -19.78
C ALA A 159 5.05 -10.68 -21.14
N SER A 160 4.91 -9.91 -22.23
CA SER A 160 4.88 -10.35 -23.62
C SER A 160 5.33 -9.19 -24.50
N ASP A 161 5.76 -9.48 -25.73
CA ASP A 161 6.11 -8.48 -26.74
C ASP A 161 4.85 -7.87 -27.38
N ILE A 162 4.09 -7.14 -26.55
CA ILE A 162 2.84 -6.47 -26.92
C ILE A 162 2.94 -5.02 -26.41
N PRO A 163 3.05 -4.02 -27.31
CA PRO A 163 3.14 -2.62 -26.93
C PRO A 163 1.87 -2.14 -26.23
N LEU A 164 2.01 -1.11 -25.40
CA LEU A 164 0.93 -0.63 -24.55
C LEU A 164 0.21 0.56 -25.22
N GLU A 165 -0.77 0.24 -26.08
CA GLU A 165 -1.61 1.23 -26.77
C GLU A 165 -2.52 2.01 -25.80
N GLY A 166 -2.01 3.15 -25.31
CA GLY A 166 -2.67 4.00 -24.32
C GLY A 166 -2.67 3.38 -22.92
N LYS A 167 -2.15 4.12 -21.91
CA LYS A 167 -1.96 3.60 -20.55
C LYS A 167 -3.31 3.23 -19.87
N ASN A 168 -3.92 2.03 -20.08
CA ASN A 168 -5.31 1.62 -19.66
C ASN A 168 -5.65 0.13 -19.10
N VAL A 169 -5.71 -0.55 -17.90
CA VAL A 169 -5.55 -0.75 -16.38
C VAL A 169 -6.51 -0.25 -15.25
N SER A 170 -7.40 -1.13 -14.80
CA SER A 170 -7.51 -1.67 -13.43
C SER A 170 -8.05 -3.12 -13.56
N PRO A 171 -8.52 -3.84 -12.51
CA PRO A 171 -9.27 -5.09 -12.74
C PRO A 171 -10.51 -4.88 -13.63
N TRP A 172 -11.05 -3.66 -13.61
CA TRP A 172 -12.28 -3.25 -14.30
C TRP A 172 -12.12 -2.03 -15.21
N GLY A 173 -11.20 -1.12 -14.89
CA GLY A 173 -11.01 0.20 -15.51
C GLY A 173 -9.72 0.35 -16.31
N PHE A 174 -9.17 1.58 -16.35
CA PHE A 174 -8.06 1.98 -17.22
C PHE A 174 -6.98 2.83 -16.49
N TYR A 175 -5.68 2.53 -16.72
CA TYR A 175 -4.47 2.93 -15.96
C TYR A 175 -3.16 2.15 -16.36
N GLY A 176 -3.10 1.41 -17.50
CA GLY A 176 -1.96 0.53 -17.93
C GLY A 176 -2.10 -0.73 -18.87
N GLY A 177 -3.05 -0.81 -19.81
CA GLY A 177 -3.18 -1.86 -20.84
C GLY A 177 -3.89 -3.19 -20.49
N MET A 178 -4.73 -3.28 -19.45
CA MET A 178 -5.40 -4.51 -19.01
C MET A 178 -6.92 -4.37 -18.92
N ARG A 179 -7.61 -5.38 -19.45
CA ARG A 179 -8.98 -5.82 -19.15
C ARG A 179 -9.06 -7.30 -19.53
N MET A 180 -9.97 -8.06 -18.91
CA MET A 180 -10.32 -9.43 -19.31
C MET A 180 -11.84 -9.61 -19.26
N THR A 181 -12.39 -10.57 -20.01
CA THR A 181 -13.84 -10.73 -20.19
C THR A 181 -14.56 -11.07 -18.90
N ASP A 182 -13.97 -11.94 -18.08
CA ASP A 182 -14.39 -12.20 -16.70
C ASP A 182 -13.16 -12.20 -15.78
N PRO A 183 -12.98 -11.18 -14.94
CA PRO A 183 -11.87 -11.13 -13.98
C PRO A 183 -12.14 -11.94 -12.70
N LYS A 184 -13.39 -12.35 -12.41
CA LYS A 184 -13.76 -12.91 -11.10
C LYS A 184 -13.00 -14.21 -10.79
N PRO A 185 -12.85 -15.20 -11.70
CA PRO A 185 -12.06 -16.41 -11.43
C PRO A 185 -10.58 -16.12 -11.16
N GLN A 186 -9.97 -15.26 -11.97
CA GLN A 186 -8.54 -14.93 -11.88
C GLN A 186 -8.20 -14.21 -10.57
N PHE A 187 -8.98 -13.21 -10.19
CA PHE A 187 -8.77 -12.49 -8.94
C PHE A 187 -9.21 -13.31 -7.72
N SER A 188 -10.23 -14.17 -7.83
CA SER A 188 -10.59 -15.11 -6.76
C SER A 188 -9.42 -16.03 -6.40
N TYR A 189 -8.79 -16.64 -7.41
CA TYR A 189 -7.62 -17.51 -7.21
C TYR A 189 -6.45 -16.76 -6.56
N ILE A 190 -6.15 -15.54 -7.02
CA ILE A 190 -5.07 -14.71 -6.46
C ILE A 190 -5.33 -14.40 -4.98
N ILE A 191 -6.52 -13.93 -4.62
CA ILE A 191 -6.85 -13.56 -3.23
C ILE A 191 -6.92 -14.81 -2.33
N GLN A 192 -7.41 -15.95 -2.83
CA GLN A 192 -7.33 -17.24 -2.14
C GLN A 192 -5.88 -17.62 -1.83
N LYS A 193 -5.00 -17.64 -2.84
CA LYS A 193 -3.58 -18.02 -2.64
C LYS A 193 -2.81 -17.03 -1.76
N ILE A 194 -3.14 -15.74 -1.80
CA ILE A 194 -2.59 -14.76 -0.84
C ILE A 194 -3.08 -15.07 0.58
N LYS A 195 -4.37 -15.38 0.77
CA LYS A 195 -4.94 -15.69 2.09
C LYS A 195 -4.35 -16.97 2.69
N GLU A 196 -4.12 -17.98 1.85
CA GLU A 196 -3.50 -19.26 2.23
C GLU A 196 -2.01 -19.11 2.54
N ASN A 197 -1.21 -18.56 1.63
CA ASN A 197 0.26 -18.56 1.72
C ASN A 197 0.82 -17.44 2.61
N HIS A 198 0.04 -16.38 2.85
CA HIS A 198 0.42 -15.26 3.69
C HIS A 198 -0.66 -15.06 4.78
N PRO A 199 -0.68 -15.91 5.83
CA PRO A 199 -1.67 -15.82 6.90
C PRO A 199 -1.60 -14.47 7.62
N ASP A 200 -0.39 -13.99 7.86
CA ASP A 200 -0.10 -12.75 8.60
C ASP A 200 0.01 -11.50 7.70
N LEU A 201 -0.47 -11.57 6.45
CA LEU A 201 -0.46 -10.40 5.57
C LEU A 201 -1.36 -9.30 6.13
N ALA A 202 -0.73 -8.16 6.39
CA ALA A 202 -1.30 -6.96 7.00
C ALA A 202 -2.73 -6.60 6.54
N TYR A 203 -2.89 -6.43 5.23
CA TYR A 203 -4.15 -6.11 4.57
C TYR A 203 -4.05 -6.44 3.08
N ILE A 204 -5.20 -6.50 2.39
CA ILE A 204 -5.24 -6.22 0.94
C ILE A 204 -5.81 -4.83 0.72
N HIS A 205 -5.35 -4.16 -0.34
CA HIS A 205 -5.84 -2.85 -0.76
C HIS A 205 -6.44 -2.96 -2.16
N ILE A 206 -7.74 -2.74 -2.28
CA ILE A 206 -8.49 -2.82 -3.54
C ILE A 206 -8.90 -1.44 -4.06
N VAL A 207 -9.01 -1.32 -5.38
CA VAL A 207 -9.55 -0.15 -6.06
C VAL A 207 -10.97 -0.48 -6.54
N GLU A 208 -11.94 0.35 -6.19
CA GLU A 208 -13.35 0.08 -6.53
C GLU A 208 -13.62 0.26 -8.03
N PRO A 209 -14.58 -0.48 -8.63
CA PRO A 209 -14.77 -0.50 -10.08
C PRO A 209 -15.03 0.88 -10.69
N ARG A 210 -15.66 1.79 -9.96
CA ARG A 210 -15.93 3.18 -10.37
C ARG A 210 -14.67 4.04 -10.57
N ILE A 211 -13.46 3.50 -10.36
CA ILE A 211 -12.18 4.19 -10.55
C ILE A 211 -11.40 3.58 -11.72
N SER A 212 -10.85 4.49 -12.52
CA SER A 212 -10.05 4.22 -13.71
C SER A 212 -8.78 5.07 -13.61
N GLY A 213 -7.75 4.54 -12.95
CA GLY A 213 -6.52 5.28 -12.65
C GLY A 213 -6.83 6.54 -11.85
N ILE A 214 -6.59 7.72 -12.43
CA ILE A 214 -6.87 9.02 -11.81
C ILE A 214 -8.29 9.57 -12.05
N SER A 215 -9.13 8.84 -12.79
CA SER A 215 -10.47 9.29 -13.21
C SER A 215 -11.57 8.47 -12.55
N ASP A 216 -12.71 9.11 -12.31
CA ASP A 216 -13.96 8.42 -12.01
C ASP A 216 -14.57 7.89 -13.31
N ARG A 217 -15.26 6.76 -13.25
CA ARG A 217 -16.13 6.25 -14.32
C ARG A 217 -17.43 5.69 -13.74
N VAL A 218 -18.43 5.56 -14.59
CA VAL A 218 -19.59 4.71 -14.28
C VAL A 218 -19.12 3.25 -14.39
N ALA A 219 -19.40 2.45 -13.35
CA ALA A 219 -19.19 1.01 -13.36
C ALA A 219 -20.39 0.31 -14.04
N TYR A 220 -20.16 -0.84 -14.70
CA TYR A 220 -21.27 -1.68 -15.17
C TYR A 220 -21.91 -2.44 -14.01
N VAL A 221 -23.16 -2.89 -14.19
CA VAL A 221 -24.01 -3.46 -13.12
C VAL A 221 -23.45 -4.74 -12.49
N ASP A 222 -22.59 -5.46 -13.22
CA ASP A 222 -21.96 -6.72 -12.85
C ASP A 222 -20.53 -6.56 -12.27
N GLU A 223 -19.96 -5.35 -12.33
CA GLU A 223 -18.66 -5.03 -11.76
C GLU A 223 -18.77 -4.75 -10.26
N SER A 224 -18.45 -5.75 -9.44
CA SER A 224 -18.28 -5.56 -7.99
C SER A 224 -17.05 -6.31 -7.47
N ASN A 225 -16.41 -5.74 -6.45
CA ASN A 225 -15.34 -6.35 -5.68
C ASN A 225 -15.85 -7.22 -4.51
N ASP A 226 -17.17 -7.42 -4.34
CA ASP A 226 -17.70 -8.12 -3.16
C ASP A 226 -17.23 -9.59 -3.05
N PHE A 227 -16.96 -10.27 -4.18
CA PHE A 227 -16.31 -11.59 -4.18
C PHE A 227 -14.92 -11.58 -3.50
N ILE A 228 -14.16 -10.47 -3.61
CA ILE A 228 -12.88 -10.30 -2.92
C ILE A 228 -13.10 -10.19 -1.42
N ARG A 229 -14.18 -9.52 -1.00
CA ARG A 229 -14.54 -9.31 0.41
C ARG A 229 -14.98 -10.61 1.07
N GLU A 230 -15.84 -11.38 0.40
CA GLU A 230 -16.25 -12.73 0.80
C GLU A 230 -15.03 -13.65 0.98
N ILE A 231 -14.11 -13.66 0.01
CA ILE A 231 -12.89 -14.49 0.09
C ILE A 231 -11.96 -14.00 1.19
N TRP A 232 -11.77 -12.69 1.38
CA TRP A 232 -10.76 -12.14 2.31
C TRP A 232 -11.22 -12.13 3.79
N ALA A 233 -12.52 -12.02 4.06
CA ALA A 233 -13.08 -11.91 5.40
C ALA A 233 -12.60 -13.02 6.38
N PRO A 234 -12.41 -12.71 7.67
CA PRO A 234 -12.65 -11.43 8.35
C PRO A 234 -11.40 -10.52 8.40
N ARG A 235 -10.41 -10.70 7.52
CA ARG A 235 -9.15 -9.92 7.57
C ARG A 235 -9.33 -8.46 7.12
N THR A 236 -8.45 -7.58 7.60
CA THR A 236 -8.46 -6.14 7.29
C THR A 236 -8.36 -5.87 5.80
N LEU A 237 -9.26 -5.04 5.30
CA LEU A 237 -9.36 -4.64 3.90
C LEU A 237 -9.35 -3.12 3.78
N LEU A 238 -8.46 -2.62 2.94
CA LEU A 238 -8.42 -1.23 2.50
C LEU A 238 -9.13 -1.12 1.14
N SER A 239 -9.97 -0.11 0.97
CA SER A 239 -10.66 0.16 -0.30
C SER A 239 -10.45 1.60 -0.75
N ALA A 240 -10.24 1.81 -2.05
CA ALA A 240 -10.06 3.11 -2.68
C ALA A 240 -11.13 3.33 -3.77
N GLY A 241 -12.14 4.15 -3.47
CA GLY A 241 -13.32 4.34 -4.31
C GLY A 241 -13.71 5.80 -4.57
N ALA A 242 -12.75 6.74 -4.58
CA ALA A 242 -13.00 8.18 -4.57
C ALA A 242 -14.04 8.58 -3.50
N TYR A 243 -13.76 8.18 -2.26
CA TYR A 243 -14.64 8.39 -1.13
C TYR A 243 -14.78 9.88 -0.78
N ASN A 244 -16.00 10.29 -0.48
CA ASN A 244 -16.32 11.49 0.29
C ASN A 244 -16.62 11.08 1.75
N ARG A 245 -17.03 12.03 2.61
CA ARG A 245 -17.37 11.75 4.02
C ARG A 245 -18.39 10.63 4.18
N GLU A 246 -19.53 10.75 3.50
CA GLU A 246 -20.65 9.81 3.62
C GLU A 246 -20.29 8.40 3.11
N THR A 247 -19.69 8.31 1.92
CA THR A 247 -19.32 7.02 1.32
C THR A 247 -18.14 6.36 2.03
N GLY A 248 -17.23 7.14 2.63
CA GLY A 248 -16.16 6.65 3.50
C GLY A 248 -16.69 6.10 4.82
N ILE A 249 -17.69 6.76 5.44
CA ILE A 249 -18.39 6.23 6.62
C ILE A 249 -19.05 4.89 6.28
N LYS A 250 -19.78 4.80 5.16
CA LYS A 250 -20.41 3.54 4.69
C LYS A 250 -19.41 2.41 4.45
N ALA A 251 -18.18 2.71 4.03
CA ALA A 251 -17.11 1.72 3.94
C ALA A 251 -16.61 1.28 5.33
N ALA A 252 -16.43 2.21 6.26
CA ALA A 252 -16.02 1.90 7.64
C ALA A 252 -17.08 1.09 8.42
N GLU A 253 -18.37 1.36 8.19
CA GLU A 253 -19.51 0.61 8.75
C GLU A 253 -19.54 -0.86 8.28
N ARG A 254 -19.04 -1.14 7.07
CA ARG A 254 -18.82 -2.50 6.54
C ARG A 254 -17.60 -3.21 7.14
N GLY A 255 -16.86 -2.55 8.04
CA GLY A 255 -15.62 -3.03 8.63
C GLY A 255 -14.35 -2.70 7.83
N GLU A 256 -14.49 -2.10 6.63
CA GLU A 256 -13.36 -1.72 5.76
C GLU A 256 -12.60 -0.50 6.31
N ILE A 257 -11.48 -0.15 5.67
CA ILE A 257 -10.72 1.07 5.92
C ILE A 257 -10.70 1.92 4.64
N PRO A 258 -11.43 3.04 4.58
CA PRO A 258 -11.50 3.88 3.38
C PRO A 258 -10.20 4.64 3.12
N VAL A 259 -9.71 4.51 1.88
CA VAL A 259 -8.49 5.12 1.37
C VAL A 259 -8.83 6.28 0.46
N PHE A 260 -8.21 7.44 0.71
CA PHE A 260 -8.54 8.72 0.08
C PHE A 260 -7.39 9.23 -0.78
N GLY A 261 -7.68 9.45 -2.07
CA GLY A 261 -6.71 9.92 -3.06
C GLY A 261 -6.79 11.43 -3.30
N ARG A 262 -7.49 11.82 -4.37
CA ARG A 262 -7.54 13.21 -4.90
C ARG A 262 -7.89 14.30 -3.87
N CYS A 263 -8.73 14.00 -2.87
CA CYS A 263 -9.03 14.94 -1.78
C CYS A 263 -7.85 15.12 -0.81
N PHE A 264 -7.00 14.11 -0.58
CA PHE A 264 -5.80 14.22 0.25
C PHE A 264 -4.66 14.97 -0.45
N ILE A 265 -4.71 15.12 -1.79
CA ILE A 265 -3.83 16.06 -2.51
C ILE A 265 -4.09 17.48 -2.03
N SER A 266 -5.36 17.91 -1.99
CA SER A 266 -5.76 19.30 -1.72
C SER A 266 -6.10 19.62 -0.26
N ASN A 267 -6.17 18.62 0.62
CA ASN A 267 -6.51 18.77 2.03
C ASN A 267 -5.44 18.04 2.87
N PRO A 268 -4.38 18.71 3.34
CA PRO A 268 -3.35 18.08 4.17
C PRO A 268 -3.90 17.60 5.53
N ASP A 269 -5.00 18.22 5.96
CA ASP A 269 -5.76 17.98 7.19
C ASP A 269 -7.06 17.19 6.94
N LEU A 270 -7.11 16.37 5.87
CA LEU A 270 -8.32 15.64 5.47
C LEU A 270 -9.03 14.89 6.63
N PRO A 271 -8.34 14.19 7.55
CA PRO A 271 -9.01 13.51 8.67
C PRO A 271 -9.86 14.45 9.54
N VAL A 272 -9.33 15.64 9.90
CA VAL A 272 -10.04 16.65 10.70
C VAL A 272 -11.24 17.21 9.95
N ARG A 273 -11.14 17.38 8.62
CA ARG A 273 -12.28 17.85 7.81
C ARG A 273 -13.36 16.80 7.68
N LEU A 274 -12.99 15.53 7.51
CA LEU A 274 -13.93 14.42 7.47
C LEU A 274 -14.62 14.21 8.83
N GLU A 275 -13.90 14.33 9.94
CA GLU A 275 -14.48 14.33 11.29
C GLU A 275 -15.53 15.45 11.42
N LYS A 276 -15.07 16.71 11.34
CA LYS A 276 -15.84 17.92 11.68
C LYS A 276 -16.76 18.42 10.57
N ASN A 277 -16.88 17.67 9.47
CA ASN A 277 -17.66 18.01 8.28
C ASN A 277 -17.31 19.38 7.67
N ILE A 278 -16.03 19.73 7.67
CA ILE A 278 -15.51 20.98 7.10
C ILE A 278 -15.44 20.83 5.56
N PRO A 279 -15.82 21.85 4.78
CA PRO A 279 -15.67 21.84 3.33
C PRO A 279 -14.24 21.48 2.87
N LEU A 280 -14.15 20.57 1.91
CA LEU A 280 -12.88 20.16 1.33
C LEU A 280 -12.41 21.20 0.31
N THR A 281 -11.14 21.59 0.38
CA THR A 281 -10.48 22.40 -0.66
C THR A 281 -10.53 21.63 -1.99
N PRO A 282 -11.01 22.24 -3.10
CA PRO A 282 -10.96 21.62 -4.42
C PRO A 282 -9.54 21.27 -4.84
N TYR A 283 -9.38 20.21 -5.63
CA TYR A 283 -8.10 19.78 -6.18
C TYR A 283 -7.91 20.27 -7.62
N ASP A 284 -6.75 20.86 -7.91
CA ASP A 284 -6.34 21.22 -9.27
C ASP A 284 -5.67 20.01 -9.94
N ARG A 285 -6.32 19.44 -10.97
CA ARG A 285 -5.77 18.30 -11.73
C ARG A 285 -4.53 18.68 -12.54
N SER A 286 -4.35 19.96 -12.92
CA SER A 286 -3.22 20.40 -13.75
C SER A 286 -1.88 20.32 -13.01
N THR A 287 -1.90 20.38 -11.67
CA THR A 287 -0.69 20.34 -10.82
C THR A 287 -0.32 18.92 -10.36
N PHE A 288 -1.13 17.90 -10.67
CA PHE A 288 -0.95 16.53 -10.16
C PHE A 288 0.44 15.98 -10.49
N TYR A 289 0.89 16.16 -11.73
CA TYR A 289 2.18 15.67 -12.24
C TYR A 289 3.12 16.80 -12.70
N ALA A 290 2.97 18.03 -12.20
CA ALA A 290 3.91 19.11 -12.49
C ALA A 290 5.29 18.83 -11.84
N HIS A 291 6.37 18.82 -12.62
CA HIS A 291 7.71 18.47 -12.11
C HIS A 291 8.28 19.58 -11.21
N ASN A 292 9.06 19.18 -10.20
CA ASN A 292 9.86 20.03 -9.30
C ASN A 292 9.18 21.37 -8.89
N SER A 293 7.88 21.30 -8.54
CA SER A 293 7.09 22.50 -8.21
C SER A 293 6.31 22.34 -6.91
N PRO A 294 6.36 23.32 -5.99
CA PRO A 294 5.55 23.35 -4.78
C PRO A 294 4.06 23.58 -5.08
N LYS A 295 3.73 24.10 -6.27
CA LYS A 295 2.36 24.47 -6.64
C LYS A 295 1.47 23.23 -6.80
N GLY A 296 0.30 23.27 -6.17
CA GLY A 296 -0.61 22.14 -6.01
C GLY A 296 0.03 20.90 -5.37
N TYR A 297 0.97 21.12 -4.44
CA TYR A 297 1.71 20.07 -3.72
C TYR A 297 1.76 20.41 -2.23
N ILE A 298 2.45 21.49 -1.86
CA ILE A 298 2.67 21.92 -0.46
C ILE A 298 2.03 23.28 -0.13
N ASP A 299 1.36 23.90 -1.09
CA ASP A 299 0.69 25.21 -1.03
C ASP A 299 -0.81 25.14 -0.67
N TYR A 300 -1.37 23.93 -0.53
CA TYR A 300 -2.77 23.75 -0.16
C TYR A 300 -3.01 24.10 1.32
N PRO A 301 -3.99 24.98 1.64
CA PRO A 301 -4.20 25.46 3.00
C PRO A 301 -4.85 24.41 3.90
N PHE A 302 -4.42 24.39 5.16
CA PHE A 302 -5.12 23.75 6.28
C PHE A 302 -6.47 24.46 6.54
N ALA A 303 -7.45 23.77 7.13
CA ALA A 303 -8.69 24.40 7.55
C ALA A 303 -8.42 25.43 8.67
N THR A 304 -8.95 26.63 8.50
CA THR A 304 -8.96 27.64 9.56
C THR A 304 -9.91 27.21 10.68
N THR A 305 -9.35 26.73 11.80
CA THR A 305 -10.12 26.46 13.02
C THR A 305 -10.60 27.78 13.62
N SER A 306 -11.84 28.17 13.28
CA SER A 306 -12.55 29.21 14.02
C SER A 306 -12.79 28.72 15.44
N SER A 307 -12.00 29.24 16.38
CA SER A 307 -12.19 29.06 17.82
C SER A 307 -13.46 29.77 18.25
N ARG A 308 -14.57 29.04 18.31
CA ARG A 308 -15.79 29.51 18.97
C ARG A 308 -15.59 29.46 20.49
N GLU A 309 -15.05 30.53 21.04
CA GLU A 309 -15.14 30.84 22.47
C GLU A 309 -16.57 31.30 22.80
N HIS A 310 -17.41 30.36 23.27
CA HIS A 310 -18.73 30.59 23.88
C HIS A 310 -18.89 29.59 25.04
#